data_AF-A0AAW5EFM5-F1
#
_entry.id   AF-A0AAW5EFM5-F1
#
_cell.length_a   1.000
_cell.length_b   1.000
_cell.length_c   1.000
_cell.angle_alpha   90.00
_cell.angle_beta   90.00
_cell.angle_gamma   90.00
#
_symmetry.space_group_name_H-M   'P 1'
#
loop_
_entity.id
_entity.type
_entity.pdbx_description
1 polymer ?
#
loop_
_entity_poly.entity_id
_entity_poly.type
_entity_poly.pdbx_seq_one_letter_code
_entity_poly.pdbx_strand_id
1 'polypeptide(L)'
;KTVMNLGRIGVLLVALVAFVISTDKESSVLSIVAYAWAGFGASFGSVMLFSLFWSRMTRIGAILGMITGAVMVVLWKNYLAELFNFPIYEIVPGFVAASAVIIIASLLTQVRPGTKAA
;
A
#
# COMPACT_ATOMS: atom_id res chain seq x y z
N LYS A 1 -22.80 10.64 20.23
CA LYS A 1 -21.88 11.04 21.32
C LYS A 1 -20.73 10.02 21.49
N THR A 2 -21.00 8.72 21.54
CA THR A 2 -19.99 7.66 21.67
C THR A 2 -18.90 7.66 20.57
N VAL A 3 -19.29 7.75 19.29
CA VAL A 3 -18.34 7.80 18.15
C VAL A 3 -17.40 9.00 18.22
N MET A 4 -17.90 10.16 18.67
CA MET A 4 -17.08 11.37 18.82
C MET A 4 -16.06 11.24 19.96
N ASN A 5 -16.43 10.60 21.07
CA ASN A 5 -15.49 10.35 22.16
C ASN A 5 -14.41 9.33 21.75
N LEU A 6 -14.79 8.26 21.05
CA LEU A 6 -13.84 7.31 20.46
C LEU A 6 -12.86 7.99 19.50
N GLY A 7 -13.37 8.87 18.63
CA GLY A 7 -12.53 9.66 17.73
C GLY A 7 -11.53 10.55 18.48
N ARG A 8 -11.97 11.26 19.53
CA ARG A 8 -11.09 12.11 20.35
C ARG A 8 -9.99 11.31 21.06
N ILE A 9 -10.34 10.15 21.63
CA ILE A 9 -9.39 9.25 22.27
C ILE A 9 -8.39 8.71 21.24
N GLY A 10 -8.85 8.31 20.06
CA GLY A 10 -7.99 7.85 18.96
C GLY A 10 -6.97 8.91 18.54
N VAL A 11 -7.41 10.16 18.35
CA VAL A 11 -6.52 11.28 18.01
C VAL A 11 -5.49 11.52 19.13
N LEU A 12 -5.92 11.50 20.41
CA LEU A 12 -5.01 11.64 21.55
C LEU A 12 -3.93 10.55 21.57
N LEU A 13 -4.31 9.29 21.30
CA LEU A 13 -3.36 8.17 21.25
C LEU A 13 -2.35 8.33 20.11
N VAL A 14 -2.80 8.67 18.90
CA VAL A 14 -1.91 8.91 17.75
C VAL A 14 -0.96 10.08 18.02
N ALA A 15 -1.44 11.15 18.63
CA ALA A 15 -0.63 12.31 18.99
C ALA A 15 0.47 11.95 20.01
N LEU A 16 0.16 11.10 20.99
CA LEU A 16 1.11 10.64 21.99
C LEU A 16 2.22 9.79 21.35
N VAL A 17 1.88 8.89 20.42
CA VAL A 17 2.86 8.11 19.66
C VAL A 17 3.74 9.02 18.80
N ALA A 18 3.15 10.00 18.10
CA ALA A 18 3.89 10.95 17.28
C ALA A 18 4.87 11.79 18.11
N PHE A 19 4.46 12.21 19.31
CA PHE A 19 5.33 12.92 20.25
C PHE A 19 6.56 12.10 20.65
N VAL A 20 6.36 10.81 20.97
CA VAL A 20 7.48 9.89 21.28
C VAL A 20 8.43 9.77 20.09
N ILE A 21 7.90 9.55 18.87
CA ILE A 21 8.71 9.43 17.65
C ILE A 21 9.48 10.74 17.36
N SER A 22 8.90 11.91 17.63
CA SER A 22 9.56 13.21 17.39
C SER A 22 10.78 13.49 18.27
N THR A 23 10.95 12.71 19.35
CA THR A 23 12.11 12.84 20.24
C THR A 23 13.38 12.31 19.58
N ASP A 24 13.22 11.41 18.60
CA ASP A 24 14.30 10.93 17.75
C ASP A 24 14.54 11.88 16.58
N LYS A 25 15.74 12.49 16.53
CA LYS A 25 16.13 13.47 15.51
C LYS A 25 16.88 12.84 14.32
N GLU A 26 17.23 11.56 14.39
CA GLU A 26 18.05 10.88 13.37
C GLU A 26 17.27 10.65 12.06
N SER A 27 15.95 10.42 12.14
CA SER A 27 15.09 10.31 10.96
C SER A 27 14.20 11.54 10.80
N SER A 28 14.22 12.15 9.61
CA SER A 28 13.27 13.22 9.32
C SER A 28 11.85 12.64 9.34
N VAL A 29 10.91 13.32 10.02
CA VAL A 29 9.49 12.95 10.01
C VAL A 29 8.98 12.76 8.57
N LEU A 30 9.51 13.54 7.64
CA LEU A 30 9.23 13.43 6.22
C LEU A 30 9.60 12.05 5.63
N SER A 31 10.73 11.45 5.99
CA SER A 31 11.15 10.14 5.45
C SER A 31 10.27 9.00 5.97
N ILE A 32 9.91 9.02 7.26
CA ILE A 32 9.02 8.04 7.88
C ILE A 32 7.64 8.09 7.22
N VAL A 33 7.11 9.31 7.05
CA VAL A 33 5.81 9.53 6.41
C VAL A 33 5.87 9.13 4.94
N ALA A 34 6.88 9.56 4.18
CA ALA A 34 7.04 9.17 2.78
C ALA A 34 7.08 7.65 2.60
N TYR A 35 7.84 6.94 3.44
CA TYR A 35 7.90 5.48 3.42
C TYR A 35 6.55 4.82 3.72
N ALA A 36 5.83 5.30 4.75
CA ALA A 36 4.49 4.81 5.06
C ALA A 36 3.50 5.04 3.90
N TRP A 37 3.54 6.22 3.28
CA TRP A 37 2.72 6.56 2.12
C TRP A 37 3.10 5.76 0.86
N ALA A 38 4.37 5.38 0.70
CA ALA A 38 4.80 4.51 -0.40
C ALA A 38 4.10 3.14 -0.31
N GLY A 39 4.00 2.55 0.88
CA GLY A 39 3.28 1.29 1.12
C GLY A 39 1.80 1.38 0.76
N PHE A 40 1.13 2.45 1.23
CA PHE A 40 -0.27 2.72 0.91
C PHE A 40 -0.49 2.96 -0.59
N GLY A 41 0.35 3.79 -1.22
CA GLY A 41 0.24 4.12 -2.64
C GLY A 41 0.50 2.93 -3.57
N ALA A 42 1.49 2.09 -3.25
CA ALA A 42 1.76 0.87 -4.00
C ALA A 42 0.59 -0.14 -3.92
N SER A 43 0.01 -0.30 -2.73
CA SER A 43 -1.05 -1.29 -2.47
C SER A 43 -2.42 -0.81 -2.94
N PHE A 44 -2.88 0.34 -2.45
CA PHE A 44 -4.21 0.86 -2.76
C PHE A 44 -4.26 1.57 -4.11
N GLY A 45 -3.18 2.24 -4.52
CA GLY A 45 -3.14 2.95 -5.81
C GLY A 45 -3.28 1.98 -6.98
N SER A 46 -2.57 0.85 -6.95
CA SER A 46 -2.67 -0.18 -7.99
C SER A 46 -4.08 -0.77 -8.04
N VAL A 47 -4.62 -1.14 -6.89
CA VAL A 47 -5.98 -1.70 -6.79
C VAL A 47 -7.04 -0.72 -7.26
N MET A 48 -6.94 0.55 -6.90
CA MET A 48 -7.90 1.58 -7.31
C MET A 48 -7.84 1.81 -8.83
N LEU A 49 -6.63 1.85 -9.42
CA LEU A 49 -6.45 1.95 -10.88
C LEU A 49 -7.09 0.77 -11.61
N PHE A 50 -6.76 -0.46 -11.23
CA PHE A 50 -7.33 -1.64 -11.89
C PHE A 50 -8.83 -1.77 -11.63
N SER A 51 -9.34 -1.35 -10.48
CA SER A 51 -10.78 -1.41 -10.18
C SER A 51 -11.60 -0.46 -11.06
N LEU A 52 -10.99 0.65 -11.50
CA LEU A 52 -11.64 1.65 -12.34
C LEU A 52 -11.52 1.33 -13.83
N PHE A 53 -10.35 0.86 -14.28
CA PHE A 53 -10.03 0.73 -15.70
C PHE A 53 -9.98 -0.71 -16.21
N TRP A 54 -9.96 -1.73 -15.34
CA TRP A 54 -9.84 -3.13 -15.74
C TRP A 54 -11.12 -3.91 -15.43
N SER A 55 -11.90 -4.25 -16.47
CA SER A 55 -13.20 -4.93 -16.32
C SER A 55 -13.08 -6.31 -15.65
N ARG A 56 -11.97 -7.01 -15.88
CA ARG A 56 -11.75 -8.37 -15.34
C ARG A 56 -11.22 -8.43 -13.90
N MET A 57 -11.23 -7.35 -13.14
CA MET A 57 -10.59 -7.35 -11.83
C MET A 57 -11.33 -8.23 -10.82
N THR A 58 -10.63 -9.21 -10.22
CA THR A 58 -11.23 -10.12 -9.24
C THR A 58 -10.94 -9.69 -7.80
N ARG A 59 -11.80 -10.09 -6.85
CA ARG A 59 -11.58 -9.82 -5.41
C ARG A 59 -10.27 -10.45 -4.91
N ILE A 60 -9.96 -11.66 -5.37
CA ILE A 60 -8.72 -12.37 -5.01
C ILE A 60 -7.51 -11.62 -5.58
N GLY A 61 -7.59 -11.19 -6.85
CA GLY A 61 -6.55 -10.35 -7.45
C GLY A 61 -6.33 -9.03 -6.72
N ALA A 62 -7.41 -8.38 -6.27
CA ALA A 62 -7.32 -7.17 -5.46
C ALA A 62 -6.60 -7.41 -4.11
N ILE A 63 -6.98 -8.47 -3.39
CA ILE A 63 -6.38 -8.78 -2.08
C ILE A 63 -4.91 -9.16 -2.23
N LEU A 64 -4.59 -10.04 -3.18
CA LEU A 64 -3.21 -10.45 -3.46
C LEU A 64 -2.37 -9.25 -3.89
N GLY A 65 -2.91 -8.39 -4.75
CA GLY A 65 -2.29 -7.13 -5.15
C GLY A 65 -1.94 -6.21 -3.98
N MET A 66 -2.88 -5.99 -3.05
CA MET A 66 -2.63 -5.18 -1.84
C MET A 66 -1.50 -5.77 -0.99
N ILE A 67 -1.50 -7.09 -0.78
CA ILE A 67 -0.47 -7.75 0.02
C ILE A 67 0.88 -7.63 -0.67
N THR A 68 0.94 -7.91 -1.98
CA THR A 68 2.19 -7.80 -2.75
C THR A 68 2.72 -6.36 -2.75
N GLY A 69 1.87 -5.35 -2.92
CA GLY A 69 2.30 -3.95 -2.88
C GLY A 69 2.94 -3.58 -1.54
N ALA A 70 2.30 -3.95 -0.43
CA ALA A 70 2.81 -3.65 0.91
C ALA A 70 4.13 -4.39 1.19
N VAL A 71 4.18 -5.68 0.89
CA VAL A 71 5.38 -6.51 1.09
C VAL A 71 6.53 -6.03 0.22
N MET A 72 6.27 -5.68 -1.04
CA MET A 72 7.30 -5.25 -1.97
C MET A 72 7.93 -3.91 -1.56
N VAL A 73 7.16 -2.97 -1.00
CA VAL A 73 7.72 -1.71 -0.48
C VAL A 73 8.69 -1.98 0.67
N VAL A 74 8.34 -2.89 1.58
CA VAL A 74 9.21 -3.28 2.71
C VAL A 74 10.45 -4.00 2.19
N LEU A 75 10.30 -4.97 1.30
CA LEU A 75 11.43 -5.72 0.73
C LEU A 75 12.34 -4.81 -0.09
N TRP A 76 11.78 -3.84 -0.82
CA TRP A 76 12.56 -2.92 -1.63
C TRP A 76 13.40 -1.99 -0.77
N LYS A 77 12.81 -1.38 0.27
CA LYS A 77 13.53 -0.48 1.17
C LYS A 77 14.69 -1.17 1.88
N ASN A 78 14.47 -2.39 2.36
CA ASN A 78 15.39 -3.06 3.27
C ASN A 78 16.43 -3.95 2.57
N TYR A 79 16.16 -4.42 1.34
CA TYR A 79 17.03 -5.41 0.68
C TYR A 79 17.29 -5.11 -0.79
N LEU A 80 16.25 -4.85 -1.59
CA LEU A 80 16.40 -4.84 -3.06
C LEU A 80 17.04 -3.55 -3.58
N ALA A 81 16.77 -2.39 -2.96
CA ALA A 81 17.36 -1.12 -3.39
C ALA A 81 18.89 -1.15 -3.31
N GLU A 82 19.44 -1.75 -2.26
CA GLU A 82 20.88 -1.91 -2.06
C GLU A 82 21.46 -2.97 -3.01
N LEU A 83 20.76 -4.09 -3.19
CA LEU A 83 21.19 -5.19 -4.06
C LEU A 83 21.28 -4.78 -5.54
N PHE A 84 20.33 -4.00 -6.04
CA PHE A 84 20.30 -3.57 -7.43
C PHE A 84 21.07 -2.25 -7.69
N ASN A 85 21.61 -1.62 -6.65
CA ASN A 85 22.25 -0.31 -6.69
C ASN A 85 21.39 0.76 -7.42
N PHE A 86 20.06 0.63 -7.28
CA PHE A 86 19.04 1.42 -7.95
C PHE A 86 18.16 2.08 -6.89
N PRO A 87 18.54 3.28 -6.40
CA PRO A 87 17.80 3.98 -5.34
C PRO A 87 16.56 4.68 -5.91
N ILE A 88 15.67 3.91 -6.53
CA ILE A 88 14.36 4.40 -6.96
C ILE A 88 13.39 4.37 -5.78
N TYR A 89 12.49 5.35 -5.76
CA TYR A 89 11.46 5.47 -4.73
C TYR A 89 10.61 4.19 -4.68
N GLU A 90 10.42 3.65 -3.47
CA GLU A 90 9.96 2.29 -3.21
C GLU A 90 8.51 2.06 -3.67
N ILE A 91 7.75 3.14 -3.82
CA ILE A 91 6.38 3.11 -4.36
C ILE A 91 6.34 2.54 -5.78
N VAL A 92 7.34 2.84 -6.61
CA VAL A 92 7.35 2.48 -8.04
C VAL A 92 7.45 0.96 -8.22
N PRO A 93 8.47 0.27 -7.70
CA PRO A 93 8.57 -1.18 -7.81
C PRO A 93 7.43 -1.88 -7.07
N GLY A 94 6.98 -1.33 -5.92
CA GLY A 94 5.83 -1.85 -5.20
C GLY A 94 4.53 -1.82 -6.03
N PHE A 95 4.28 -0.69 -6.69
CA PHE A 95 3.11 -0.52 -7.55
C PHE A 95 3.15 -1.45 -8.77
N VAL A 96 4.31 -1.60 -9.41
CA VAL A 96 4.49 -2.49 -10.57
C VAL A 96 4.27 -3.95 -10.18
N ALA A 97 4.87 -4.39 -9.07
CA ALA A 97 4.69 -5.75 -8.57
C ALA A 97 3.23 -6.04 -8.19
N ALA A 98 2.58 -5.10 -7.48
CA ALA A 98 1.16 -5.21 -7.14
C ALA A 98 0.30 -5.30 -8.41
N SER A 99 0.56 -4.46 -9.41
CA SER A 99 -0.15 -4.46 -10.69
C SER A 99 0.00 -5.79 -11.43
N ALA A 100 1.22 -6.33 -11.50
CA ALA A 100 1.49 -7.62 -12.12
C ALA A 100 0.72 -8.75 -11.42
N VAL A 101 0.73 -8.77 -10.08
CA VAL A 101 -0.02 -9.77 -9.31
C VAL A 101 -1.53 -9.61 -9.49
N ILE A 102 -2.05 -8.39 -9.53
CA ILE A 102 -3.48 -8.15 -9.81
C ILE A 102 -3.88 -8.76 -11.15
N ILE A 103 -3.08 -8.53 -12.20
CA ILE A 103 -3.32 -9.08 -13.53
C ILE A 103 -3.27 -10.61 -13.48
N ILE A 104 -2.17 -11.19 -13.00
CA ILE A 104 -1.96 -12.64 -12.98
C ILE A 104 -3.05 -13.34 -12.17
N ALA A 105 -3.30 -12.89 -10.94
CA ALA A 105 -4.32 -13.48 -10.07
C ALA A 105 -5.74 -13.31 -10.62
N SER A 106 -6.04 -12.18 -11.28
CA SER A 106 -7.35 -11.98 -11.91
C SER A 106 -7.54 -12.82 -13.18
N LEU A 107 -6.47 -13.19 -13.87
CA LEU A 107 -6.53 -14.13 -14.99
C LEU A 107 -6.70 -15.59 -14.53
N LEU A 108 -6.08 -15.95 -13.40
CA LEU A 108 -6.13 -17.30 -12.83
C LEU A 108 -7.41 -17.57 -12.01
N THR A 109 -8.12 -16.53 -11.60
CA THR A 109 -9.33 -16.65 -10.76
C THR A 109 -10.60 -16.50 -11.59
N GLN A 110 -11.64 -17.23 -11.21
CA GLN A 110 -12.98 -17.09 -11.80
C GLN A 110 -13.53 -15.68 -11.56
N VAL A 111 -13.99 -15.05 -12.64
CA VAL A 111 -14.65 -13.74 -12.58
C VAL A 111 -16.05 -13.93 -12.02
N ARG A 112 -16.37 -13.22 -10.94
CA ARG A 112 -17.70 -13.33 -10.32
C ARG A 112 -18.76 -12.76 -11.28
N PRO A 113 -19.92 -13.41 -11.46
CA PRO A 113 -21.02 -12.85 -12.23
C PRO A 113 -21.41 -11.48 -11.63
N GLY A 114 -21.36 -10.43 -12.45
CA GLY A 114 -21.60 -9.03 -12.03
C GLY A 114 -20.37 -8.11 -12.05
N THR A 115 -19.17 -8.62 -12.32
CA THR A 115 -17.91 -7.84 -12.37
C THR A 115 -17.78 -7.01 -13.67
N LYS A 116 -18.78 -6.24 -14.10
CA LYS A 116 -18.79 -5.55 -15.41
C LYS A 116 -18.29 -6.45 -16.55
N ALA A 117 -19.19 -7.22 -17.15
CA ALA A 117 -18.97 -7.67 -18.52
C ALA A 117 -18.87 -6.41 -19.40
N ALA A 118 -17.65 -5.93 -19.62
CA ALA A 118 -17.32 -4.83 -20.50
C ALA A 118 -16.20 -5.34 -21.42
#